data_AF-A0AAU4GEF5-F1
#
_entry.id   AF-A0AAU4GEF5-F1
#
_cell.length_a   1.000
_cell.length_b   1.000
_cell.length_c   1.000
_cell.angle_alpha   90.00
_cell.angle_beta   90.00
_cell.angle_gamma   90.00
#
_symmetry.space_group_name_H-M   'P 1'
#
loop_
_entity.id
_entity.type
_entity.pdbx_description
1 polymer ?
#
loop_
_entity_poly.entity_id
_entity_poly.type
_entity_poly.pdbx_seq_one_letter_code
_entity_poly.pdbx_strand_id
1 'polypeptide(L)'
;MGETENAGPDDGSSSRMTFGDYLRLHVVWAQEAANALTDAAALYSRLAEHGTPHAADRRDETRRAVGYMEQMASVNAAQSIAHDEMMAAGGPENSRAYVEYEAMTRRHQKLLPKDTLG
;
A
#
# COMPACT_ATOMS: atom_id res chain seq x y z
N MET A 1 -30.92 -21.76 41.60
CA MET A 1 -31.43 -20.74 40.67
C MET A 1 -30.28 -19.75 40.44
N GLY A 2 -29.60 -19.68 39.31
CA GLY A 2 -29.62 -20.47 38.09
C GLY A 2 -28.28 -20.20 37.41
N GLU A 3 -27.61 -21.29 37.04
CA GLU A 3 -26.55 -21.29 36.04
C GLU A 3 -27.18 -20.87 34.71
N THR A 4 -26.53 -19.96 33.98
CA THR A 4 -26.44 -20.03 32.51
C THR A 4 -25.18 -19.30 32.10
N GLU A 5 -24.10 -20.07 32.09
CA GLU A 5 -23.06 -20.04 31.08
C GLU A 5 -23.72 -19.79 29.70
N ASN A 6 -23.38 -18.68 29.06
CA ASN A 6 -23.72 -18.48 27.66
C ASN A 6 -22.41 -18.54 26.87
N ALA A 7 -21.95 -19.77 26.66
CA ALA A 7 -20.96 -20.09 25.65
C ALA A 7 -21.62 -19.85 24.29
N GLY A 8 -21.44 -18.65 23.76
CA GLY A 8 -21.68 -18.37 22.35
C GLY A 8 -20.68 -19.17 21.50
N PRO A 9 -21.10 -19.63 20.31
CA PRO A 9 -20.31 -20.52 19.49
C PRO A 9 -19.06 -19.81 18.97
N ASP A 10 -17.97 -20.57 18.88
CA ASP A 10 -16.73 -20.28 18.18
C ASP A 10 -17.02 -19.78 16.75
N ASP A 11 -17.07 -18.46 16.60
CA ASP A 11 -16.95 -17.75 15.33
C ASP A 11 -15.47 -17.81 14.96
N GLY A 12 -15.15 -18.82 14.14
CA GLY A 12 -13.80 -19.19 13.78
C GLY A 12 -12.95 -17.98 13.43
N SER A 13 -11.90 -17.79 14.23
CA SER A 13 -10.78 -16.87 14.04
C SER A 13 -10.56 -16.47 12.57
N SER A 14 -11.28 -15.45 12.14
CA SER A 14 -10.85 -14.60 11.04
C SER A 14 -9.63 -13.91 11.61
N SER A 15 -8.46 -14.52 11.42
CA SER A 15 -7.17 -14.02 11.90
C SER A 15 -7.13 -12.53 11.61
N ARG A 16 -7.21 -11.69 12.65
CA ARG A 16 -7.17 -10.23 12.48
C ARG A 16 -5.94 -9.91 11.67
N MET A 17 -6.16 -9.35 10.47
CA MET A 17 -5.10 -8.92 9.57
C MET A 17 -4.11 -8.07 10.36
N THR A 18 -2.83 -8.47 10.37
CA THR A 18 -1.80 -7.67 11.03
C THR A 18 -1.56 -6.39 10.24
N PHE A 19 -0.94 -5.38 10.86
CA PHE A 19 -0.57 -4.17 10.12
C PHE A 19 0.42 -4.47 8.98
N GLY A 20 1.31 -5.46 9.16
CA GLY A 20 2.18 -5.96 8.09
C GLY A 20 1.37 -6.55 6.93
N ASP A 21 0.35 -7.36 7.21
CA ASP A 21 -0.54 -7.94 6.18
C ASP A 21 -1.32 -6.85 5.44
N TYR A 22 -1.82 -5.86 6.16
CA TYR A 22 -2.49 -4.70 5.59
C TYR A 22 -1.57 -3.96 4.59
N LEU A 23 -0.32 -3.71 4.98
CA LEU A 23 0.64 -3.06 4.08
C LEU A 23 0.92 -3.90 2.84
N ARG A 24 1.09 -5.23 2.98
CA ARG A 24 1.28 -6.13 1.83
C ARG A 24 0.07 -6.15 0.90
N LEU A 25 -1.15 -6.12 1.43
CA LEU A 25 -2.36 -5.98 0.62
C LEU A 25 -2.33 -4.70 -0.21
N HIS A 26 -1.94 -3.58 0.41
CA HIS A 26 -1.82 -2.30 -0.28
C HIS A 26 -0.68 -2.28 -1.33
N VAL A 27 0.39 -3.05 -1.14
CA VAL A 27 1.42 -3.25 -2.18
C VAL A 27 0.78 -3.89 -3.41
N VAL A 28 0.02 -4.97 -3.23
CA VAL A 28 -0.66 -5.67 -4.33
C VAL A 28 -1.62 -4.74 -5.05
N TRP A 29 -2.48 -4.01 -4.33
CA TRP A 29 -3.40 -3.06 -4.95
C TRP A 29 -2.69 -1.94 -5.72
N ALA A 30 -1.59 -1.41 -5.18
CA ALA A 30 -0.81 -0.39 -5.88
C ALA A 30 -0.17 -0.93 -7.17
N GLN A 31 0.33 -2.18 -7.15
CA GLN A 31 0.86 -2.84 -8.34
C GLN A 31 -0.24 -3.11 -9.39
N GLU A 32 -1.40 -3.59 -8.96
CA GLU A 32 -2.55 -3.81 -9.85
C GLU A 32 -3.03 -2.50 -10.49
N ALA A 33 -3.08 -1.42 -9.70
CA ALA A 33 -3.38 -0.09 -10.22
C ALA A 33 -2.33 0.40 -11.23
N ALA A 34 -1.04 0.21 -10.94
CA ALA A 34 0.04 0.57 -11.87
C ALA A 34 -0.06 -0.19 -13.20
N ASN A 35 -0.41 -1.48 -13.16
CA ASN A 35 -0.64 -2.27 -14.37
C ASN A 35 -1.82 -1.75 -15.19
N ALA A 36 -2.96 -1.49 -14.54
CA ALA A 36 -4.14 -0.94 -15.21
C ALA A 36 -3.88 0.45 -15.82
N LEU A 37 -3.12 1.30 -15.13
CA LEU A 37 -2.70 2.60 -15.62
C LEU A 37 -1.72 2.48 -16.80
N THR A 38 -0.85 1.47 -16.79
CA THR A 38 0.05 1.19 -17.92
C THR A 38 -0.75 0.86 -19.19
N ASP A 39 -1.77 0.02 -19.08
CA ASP A 39 -2.67 -0.30 -20.19
C ASP A 39 -3.43 0.93 -20.68
N ALA A 40 -3.90 1.77 -19.75
CA ALA A 40 -4.57 3.04 -20.08
C ALA A 40 -3.63 4.02 -20.81
N ALA A 41 -2.38 4.14 -20.38
CA ALA A 41 -1.38 4.97 -21.06
C ALA A 41 -1.09 4.47 -22.49
N ALA A 42 -1.07 3.15 -22.70
CA ALA A 42 -0.93 2.56 -24.03
C ALA A 42 -2.14 2.86 -24.92
N LEU A 43 -3.36 2.82 -24.37
CA LEU A 43 -4.57 3.25 -25.09
C LEU A 43 -4.49 4.73 -25.49
N TYR A 44 -4.15 5.63 -24.56
CA TYR A 44 -4.03 7.06 -24.86
C TYR A 44 -2.95 7.36 -25.89
N SER A 45 -1.85 6.59 -25.90
CA SER A 45 -0.83 6.69 -26.94
C SER A 45 -1.41 6.43 -28.34
N ARG A 46 -2.18 5.34 -28.50
CA ARG A 46 -2.86 5.02 -29.78
C ARG A 46 -3.90 6.07 -30.17
N LEU A 47 -4.67 6.58 -29.21
CA LEU A 47 -5.66 7.63 -29.47
C LEU A 47 -4.99 8.93 -29.94
N ALA A 48 -3.83 9.27 -29.37
CA ALA A 48 -3.04 10.43 -29.78
C ALA A 48 -2.49 10.27 -31.21
N GLU A 49 -2.03 9.07 -31.58
CA GLU A 49 -1.61 8.75 -32.96
C GLU A 49 -2.73 8.96 -33.98
N HIS A 50 -3.99 8.74 -33.58
CA HIS A 50 -5.17 9.01 -34.41
C HIS A 50 -5.69 10.46 -34.33
N GLY A 51 -4.96 11.37 -33.67
CA GLY A 51 -5.32 12.78 -33.57
C GLY A 51 -6.45 13.09 -32.58
N THR A 52 -6.74 12.17 -31.64
CA THR A 52 -7.72 12.43 -30.59
C THR A 52 -7.25 13.60 -29.71
N PRO A 53 -8.05 14.66 -29.55
CA PRO A 53 -7.69 15.80 -28.72
C PRO A 53 -7.36 15.38 -27.27
N HIS A 54 -6.34 15.99 -26.69
CA HIS A 54 -5.87 15.78 -25.30
C HIS A 54 -5.38 14.37 -24.95
N ALA A 55 -5.37 13.41 -25.88
CA ALA A 55 -4.93 12.05 -25.60
C ALA A 55 -3.45 11.98 -25.19
N ALA A 56 -2.60 12.84 -25.75
CA ALA A 56 -1.18 12.94 -25.36
C ALA A 56 -1.01 13.42 -23.91
N ASP A 57 -1.78 14.43 -23.50
CA ASP A 57 -1.74 14.96 -22.12
C ASP A 57 -2.21 13.89 -21.13
N ARG A 58 -3.32 13.19 -21.44
CA ARG A 58 -3.82 12.07 -20.64
C ARG A 58 -2.85 10.92 -20.53
N ARG A 59 -2.13 10.57 -21.61
CA ARG A 59 -1.06 9.58 -21.57
C ARG A 59 0.01 9.98 -20.56
N ASP A 60 0.47 11.22 -20.59
CA ASP A 60 1.57 11.69 -19.74
C ASP A 60 1.14 11.83 -18.27
N GLU A 61 -0.09 12.27 -18.01
CA GLU A 61 -0.73 12.19 -16.68
C GLU A 61 -0.79 10.75 -16.18
N THR A 62 -1.25 9.82 -17.02
CA THR A 62 -1.37 8.40 -16.65
C THR A 62 0.00 7.79 -16.35
N ARG A 63 1.04 8.13 -17.12
CA ARG A 63 2.42 7.68 -16.85
C ARG A 63 2.96 8.19 -15.51
N ARG A 64 2.63 9.44 -15.13
CA ARG A 64 2.94 9.94 -13.79
C ARG A 64 2.20 9.13 -12.70
N ALA A 65 0.96 8.75 -12.97
CA ALA A 65 0.17 7.91 -12.06
C ALA A 65 0.77 6.50 -11.89
N VAL A 66 1.31 5.91 -12.95
CA VAL A 66 2.05 4.63 -12.84
C VAL A 66 3.21 4.77 -11.86
N GLY A 67 4.10 5.75 -12.07
CA GLY A 67 5.26 5.97 -11.19
C GLY A 67 4.85 6.27 -9.74
N TYR A 68 3.76 7.01 -9.54
CA TYR A 68 3.19 7.24 -8.21
C TYR A 68 2.81 5.93 -7.52
N MET A 69 2.08 5.06 -8.20
CA MET A 69 1.62 3.79 -7.63
C MET A 69 2.77 2.81 -7.37
N GLU A 70 3.76 2.75 -8.27
CA GLU A 70 4.99 1.96 -8.06
C GLU A 70 5.77 2.44 -6.85
N GLN A 71 5.89 3.76 -6.66
CA GLN A 71 6.54 4.34 -5.49
C GLN A 71 5.77 4.03 -4.20
N MET A 72 4.44 4.14 -4.22
CA MET A 72 3.59 3.73 -3.09
C MET A 72 3.76 2.26 -2.74
N ALA A 73 3.78 1.37 -3.74
CA ALA A 73 4.02 -0.05 -3.54
C ALA A 73 5.39 -0.31 -2.89
N SER A 74 6.45 0.35 -3.37
CA SER A 74 7.80 0.22 -2.81
C SER A 74 7.87 0.68 -1.34
N VAL A 75 7.29 1.84 -1.02
CA VAL A 75 7.29 2.37 0.35
C VAL A 75 6.49 1.47 1.29
N ASN A 76 5.32 0.98 0.87
CA ASN A 76 4.50 0.08 1.67
C ASN A 76 5.20 -1.28 1.90
N ALA A 77 5.90 -1.80 0.89
CA ALA A 77 6.68 -3.03 1.03
C ALA A 77 7.79 -2.85 2.09
N ALA A 78 8.56 -1.76 2.00
CA ALA A 78 9.60 -1.46 2.97
C ALA A 78 9.05 -1.23 4.38
N GLN A 79 7.90 -0.57 4.52
CA GLN A 79 7.24 -0.39 5.81
C GLN A 79 6.72 -1.70 6.39
N SER A 80 6.25 -2.64 5.55
CA SER A 80 5.79 -3.95 6.01
C SER A 80 6.94 -4.75 6.64
N ILE A 81 8.11 -4.72 6.02
CA ILE A 81 9.33 -5.37 6.53
C ILE A 81 9.75 -4.75 7.85
N ALA A 82 9.81 -3.42 7.93
CA ALA A 82 10.17 -2.72 9.17
C ALA A 82 9.19 -3.03 10.32
N HIS A 83 7.90 -3.21 10.01
CA HIS A 83 6.92 -3.62 11.00
C HIS A 83 7.15 -5.08 11.47
N ASP A 84 7.42 -6.00 10.55
CA ASP A 84 7.72 -7.40 10.90
C ASP A 84 8.97 -7.51 11.78
N GLU A 85 10.02 -6.76 11.45
CA GLU A 85 11.26 -6.70 12.24
C GLU A 85 10.99 -6.19 13.67
N MET A 86 10.15 -5.17 13.81
CA MET A 86 9.73 -4.65 15.13
C MET A 86 8.94 -5.69 15.93
N MET A 87 8.00 -6.38 15.29
CA MET A 87 7.23 -7.43 15.94
C MET A 87 8.11 -8.62 16.35
N ALA A 88 9.05 -9.03 15.49
CA ALA A 88 10.01 -10.10 15.78
C ALA A 88 10.97 -9.75 16.94
N ALA A 89 11.26 -8.47 17.15
CA ALA A 89 12.11 -7.97 18.23
C ALA A 89 11.40 -7.86 19.60
N GLY A 90 10.14 -8.29 19.70
CA GLY A 90 9.36 -8.23 20.94
C GLY A 90 8.31 -7.12 20.98
N GLY A 91 7.93 -6.61 19.80
CA GLY A 91 6.82 -5.68 19.66
C GLY A 91 7.12 -4.25 20.11
N PRO A 92 6.09 -3.38 20.11
CA PRO A 92 6.22 -1.98 20.52
C PRO A 92 6.70 -1.80 21.97
N GLU A 93 6.56 -2.84 22.81
CA GLU A 93 7.03 -2.88 24.18
C GLU A 93 8.56 -2.90 24.27
N ASN A 94 9.25 -3.39 23.24
CA ASN A 94 10.69 -3.22 23.10
C ASN A 94 10.99 -1.79 22.61
N SER A 95 11.30 -0.91 23.57
CA SER A 95 11.56 0.52 23.32
C SER A 95 12.62 0.78 22.25
N ARG A 96 13.66 -0.05 22.17
CA ARG A 96 14.69 0.07 21.13
C ARG A 96 14.12 -0.25 19.75
N ALA A 97 13.43 -1.38 19.62
CA ALA A 97 12.82 -1.80 18.35
C ALA A 97 11.78 -0.78 17.87
N TYR A 98 10.98 -0.24 18.80
CA TYR A 98 9.99 0.79 18.49
C TYR A 98 10.63 2.09 17.99
N VAL A 99 11.71 2.57 18.62
CA VAL A 99 12.42 3.79 18.17
C VAL A 99 13.05 3.59 16.79
N GLU A 100 13.66 2.43 16.53
CA GLU A 100 14.22 2.08 15.22
C GLU A 100 13.12 2.06 14.15
N TYR A 101 11.98 1.42 14.44
CA TYR A 101 10.79 1.41 13.58
C TYR A 101 10.24 2.83 13.30
N GLU A 102 10.11 3.69 14.30
CA GLU A 102 9.66 5.06 14.10
C GLU A 102 10.62 5.88 13.22
N ALA A 103 11.93 5.68 13.41
CA ALA A 103 12.94 6.35 12.59
C ALA A 103 12.84 5.92 11.11
N MET A 104 12.62 4.62 10.85
CA MET A 104 12.35 4.10 9.51
C MET A 104 11.05 4.67 8.93
N THR A 105 9.98 4.67 9.73
CA THR A 105 8.67 5.21 9.33
C THR A 105 8.77 6.68 8.90
N ARG A 106 9.49 7.51 9.65
CA ARG A 106 9.75 8.91 9.27
C ARG A 106 10.56 9.06 7.98
N ARG A 107 11.46 8.11 7.68
CA ARG A 107 12.19 8.09 6.39
C ARG A 107 11.27 7.69 5.25
N HIS A 108 10.46 6.64 5.43
CA HIS A 108 9.48 6.17 4.45
C HIS A 108 8.43 7.24 4.13
N GLN A 109 7.90 7.96 5.13
CA GLN A 109 6.98 9.07 4.92
C GLN A 109 7.57 10.18 4.03
N LYS A 110 8.88 10.43 4.11
CA LYS A 110 9.55 11.41 3.24
C LYS A 110 9.67 10.94 1.79
N LEU A 111 9.61 9.63 1.57
CA LEU A 111 9.64 8.99 0.25
C LEU A 111 8.25 8.80 -0.35
N LEU A 112 7.17 9.09 0.39
CA LEU A 112 5.84 9.09 -0.21
C LEU A 112 5.77 10.16 -1.31
N PRO A 113 5.10 9.88 -2.43
CA PRO A 113 4.97 10.87 -3.49
C PRO A 113 4.25 12.12 -2.95
N LYS A 114 4.83 13.29 -3.20
CA LYS A 114 4.33 14.58 -2.69
C LYS A 114 3.40 15.28 -3.66
N ASP A 115 3.59 15.06 -4.96
CA ASP A 115 2.65 15.53 -5.97
C ASP A 115 1.42 14.64 -5.94
N THR A 116 0.28 15.26 -5.64
CA THR A 116 -1.00 14.75 -6.12
C THR A 116 -0.92 14.76 -7.65
N LEU A 117 -1.34 13.67 -8.29
CA LEU A 117 -1.63 13.66 -9.72
C LEU A 117 -2.45 14.92 -10.00
N GLY A 118 -1.87 15.85 -10.77
CA GLY A 118 -2.30 17.25 -10.88
C GLY A 118 -3.77 17.43 -11.22
#